data_AF-A0A4R6K8W5-F1
#
_entry.id   AF-A0A4R6K8W5-F1
#
_cell.length_a   1.000
_cell.length_b   1.000
_cell.length_c   1.000
_cell.angle_alpha   90.00
_cell.angle_beta   90.00
_cell.angle_gamma   90.00
#
_symmetry.space_group_name_H-M   'P 1'
#
loop_
_entity.id
_entity.type
_entity.pdbx_description
1 polymer ?
#
loop_
_entity_poly.entity_id
_entity_poly.type
_entity_poly.pdbx_seq_one_letter_code
_entity_poly.pdbx_strand_id
1 'polypeptide(L)'
;MAPYLAAVRNYWALLPAIAVCVVLILLYAVPTLINPRWTSTALGLFQQHPEDGETRLTPKRIKSRRMLAGLMVLAALALVGFNVSLNRESNGCYQVAQAWGAGDSEESRSDPCIHMLYGSFIGDGSGDVTEENPQPVTQYQVVEGNKPKYLRWIQNRPSYDDLDLVIGVVGTCSLDVKVVEYDEKIMAVYDATEPCQPGDDVSILSIKLKKPLGDRPVVTVDDKPMQKINPDMDSWPTVLKKLVTGG
;
A
#
# COMPACT_ATOMS: atom_id res chain seq x y z
N MET A 1 8.49 -17.67 5.69
CA MET A 1 8.00 -18.15 4.37
C MET A 1 6.79 -17.33 4.00
N ALA A 2 6.92 -16.37 3.09
CA ALA A 2 5.79 -15.61 2.53
C ALA A 2 5.68 -15.87 1.02
N PRO A 3 5.34 -17.10 0.58
CA PRO A 3 4.86 -17.28 -0.78
C PRO A 3 3.43 -16.73 -0.86
N TYR A 4 2.93 -16.42 -2.05
CA TYR A 4 1.53 -16.04 -2.38
C TYR A 4 1.18 -14.59 -2.74
N LEU A 5 2.12 -13.65 -2.84
CA LEU A 5 1.77 -12.34 -3.46
C LEU A 5 2.60 -11.99 -4.70
N ALA A 6 3.67 -12.70 -5.02
CA ALA A 6 4.50 -12.39 -6.19
C ALA A 6 3.74 -12.45 -7.54
N ALA A 7 2.77 -13.35 -7.69
CA ALA A 7 2.11 -13.61 -8.97
C ALA A 7 0.94 -12.65 -9.32
N VAL A 8 0.54 -11.75 -8.42
CA VAL A 8 -0.62 -10.86 -8.65
C VAL A 8 -0.21 -9.40 -8.95
N ARG A 9 1.10 -9.11 -9.03
CA ARG A 9 1.64 -7.74 -8.80
C ARG A 9 1.60 -6.74 -9.96
N ASN A 10 1.18 -7.14 -11.16
CA ASN A 10 0.96 -6.20 -12.28
C ASN A 10 -0.53 -5.81 -12.37
N TYR A 11 -1.05 -5.12 -11.35
CA TYR A 11 -2.47 -4.85 -11.17
C TYR A 11 -3.07 -3.91 -12.22
N TRP A 12 -2.25 -3.04 -12.82
CA TRP A 12 -2.65 -2.21 -13.96
C TRP A 12 -3.05 -3.05 -15.18
N ALA A 13 -2.41 -4.21 -15.38
CA ALA A 13 -2.72 -5.10 -16.50
C ALA A 13 -4.08 -5.81 -16.34
N LEU A 14 -4.58 -5.96 -15.10
CA LEU A 14 -5.86 -6.61 -14.82
C LEU A 14 -7.05 -5.65 -14.89
N LEU A 15 -6.83 -4.33 -14.73
CA LEU A 15 -7.88 -3.32 -14.76
C LEU A 15 -8.77 -3.40 -16.02
N PRO A 16 -8.23 -3.54 -17.24
CA PRO A 16 -9.07 -3.69 -18.44
C PRO A 16 -9.95 -4.95 -18.39
N ALA A 17 -9.41 -6.08 -17.96
CA ALA A 17 -10.15 -7.33 -17.84
C ALA A 17 -11.27 -7.23 -16.80
N ILE A 18 -11.01 -6.59 -15.66
CA ILE A 18 -12.00 -6.37 -14.61
C ILE A 18 -13.08 -5.40 -15.08
N ALA A 19 -12.72 -4.32 -15.77
CA ALA A 19 -13.68 -3.39 -16.33
C ALA A 19 -14.65 -4.11 -17.29
N VAL A 20 -14.14 -4.98 -18.16
CA VAL A 20 -14.96 -5.82 -19.05
C VAL A 20 -15.88 -6.73 -18.24
N CYS A 21 -15.36 -7.44 -17.22
CA CYS A 21 -16.17 -8.30 -16.35
C CYS A 21 -17.29 -7.54 -15.63
N VAL A 22 -17.01 -6.35 -15.09
CA VAL A 22 -18.01 -5.52 -14.40
C VAL A 22 -19.07 -5.05 -15.37
N VAL A 23 -18.69 -4.58 -16.57
CA VAL A 23 -19.64 -4.17 -17.61
C VAL A 23 -20.54 -5.33 -18.02
N LEU A 24 -20.00 -6.52 -18.27
CA LEU A 24 -20.77 -7.71 -18.60
C LEU A 24 -21.74 -8.12 -17.48
N ILE A 25 -21.28 -8.07 -16.22
CA ILE A 25 -22.13 -8.33 -15.05
C ILE A 25 -23.27 -7.32 -14.98
N LEU A 26 -23.00 -6.02 -15.15
CA LEU A 26 -24.02 -4.98 -15.07
C LEU A 26 -25.03 -5.09 -16.23
N LEU A 27 -24.57 -5.39 -17.44
CA LEU A 27 -25.40 -5.63 -18.61
C LEU A 27 -26.38 -6.80 -18.41
N TYR A 28 -26.00 -7.83 -17.66
CA TYR A 28 -26.91 -8.93 -17.32
C TYR A 28 -27.77 -8.64 -16.08
N ALA A 29 -27.16 -8.15 -15.01
CA ALA A 29 -27.79 -8.06 -13.70
C ALA A 29 -28.80 -6.91 -13.60
N VAL A 30 -28.50 -5.73 -14.17
CA VAL A 30 -29.41 -4.57 -14.10
C VAL A 30 -30.73 -4.85 -14.81
N PRO A 31 -30.75 -5.36 -16.07
CA PRO A 31 -32.01 -5.76 -16.70
C PRO A 31 -32.72 -6.89 -15.94
N THR A 32 -31.98 -7.85 -15.37
CA THR A 32 -32.57 -8.98 -14.63
C THR A 32 -33.24 -8.54 -13.32
N LEU A 33 -32.70 -7.52 -12.65
CA LEU A 33 -33.29 -6.93 -11.44
C LEU A 33 -34.57 -6.15 -11.76
N ILE A 34 -34.53 -5.31 -12.80
CA ILE A 34 -35.68 -4.49 -13.26
C ILE A 34 -36.78 -5.40 -13.82
N ASN A 35 -36.46 -6.22 -14.81
CA ASN A 35 -37.37 -7.14 -15.45
C ASN A 35 -36.68 -8.45 -15.87
N PRO A 36 -36.83 -9.54 -15.09
CA PRO A 36 -36.15 -10.82 -15.35
C PRO A 36 -36.60 -11.52 -16.65
N ARG A 37 -37.64 -11.01 -17.33
CA ARG A 37 -38.08 -11.50 -18.64
C ARG A 37 -37.24 -10.97 -19.80
N TRP A 38 -36.53 -9.85 -19.63
CA TRP A 38 -35.67 -9.29 -20.70
C TRP A 38 -34.43 -10.15 -20.95
N THR A 39 -33.89 -10.78 -19.91
CA THR A 39 -32.72 -11.66 -20.04
C THR A 39 -33.06 -13.10 -20.43
N SER A 40 -34.33 -13.55 -20.27
CA SER A 40 -34.76 -14.84 -20.83
C SER A 40 -34.76 -14.86 -22.36
N THR A 41 -35.03 -13.73 -23.01
CA THR A 41 -35.07 -13.66 -24.48
C THR A 41 -33.66 -13.68 -25.09
N ALA A 42 -32.69 -13.05 -24.42
CA ALA A 42 -31.29 -13.01 -24.86
C ALA A 42 -30.53 -14.33 -24.57
N LEU A 43 -30.78 -14.99 -23.44
CA LEU A 43 -30.21 -16.32 -23.14
C LEU A 43 -30.98 -17.46 -23.84
N GLY A 44 -32.25 -17.23 -24.21
CA GLY A 44 -33.05 -18.16 -25.02
C GLY A 44 -32.50 -18.35 -26.43
N LEU A 45 -31.75 -17.39 -26.97
CA LEU A 45 -31.01 -17.50 -28.23
C LEU A 45 -29.85 -18.53 -28.19
N PHE A 46 -29.38 -18.91 -26.99
CA PHE A 46 -28.33 -19.91 -26.79
C PHE A 46 -28.87 -21.23 -26.21
N GLN A 47 -30.19 -21.37 -26.04
CA GLN A 47 -30.77 -22.64 -25.60
C GLN A 47 -30.72 -23.66 -26.74
N GLN A 48 -29.92 -24.71 -26.57
CA GLN A 48 -29.82 -25.81 -27.54
C GLN A 48 -31.11 -26.66 -27.61
N HIS A 49 -32.01 -26.59 -26.63
CA HIS A 49 -33.30 -27.30 -26.63
C HIS A 49 -34.43 -26.33 -26.24
N PRO A 50 -35.43 -26.10 -27.12
CA PRO A 50 -36.61 -25.34 -26.76
C PRO A 50 -37.49 -26.21 -25.85
N GLU A 51 -37.71 -25.79 -24.60
CA GLU A 51 -38.79 -26.36 -23.78
C GLU A 51 -40.11 -25.78 -24.27
N ASP A 52 -40.92 -26.62 -24.93
CA ASP A 52 -42.31 -26.34 -25.24
C ASP A 52 -43.11 -26.23 -23.95
N GLY A 53 -43.36 -25.00 -23.48
CA GLY A 53 -44.27 -24.77 -22.35
C GLY A 53 -44.00 -23.51 -21.54
N GLU A 54 -44.83 -22.49 -21.78
CA GLU A 54 -44.95 -21.23 -21.03
C GLU A 54 -43.71 -20.32 -20.98
N THR A 55 -43.79 -19.25 -21.78
CA THR A 55 -42.92 -18.05 -21.74
C THR A 55 -42.99 -17.27 -20.42
N ARG A 56 -43.69 -17.78 -19.39
CA ARG A 56 -43.84 -17.15 -18.07
C ARG A 56 -42.92 -17.84 -17.06
N LEU A 57 -41.84 -17.15 -16.69
CA LEU A 57 -41.01 -17.54 -15.55
C LEU A 57 -41.88 -17.72 -14.30
N THR A 58 -41.80 -18.90 -13.67
CA THR A 58 -42.48 -19.16 -12.38
C THR A 58 -41.98 -18.19 -11.30
N PRO A 59 -42.80 -17.85 -10.28
CA PRO A 59 -42.39 -16.95 -9.20
C PRO A 59 -41.10 -17.37 -8.49
N LYS A 60 -40.88 -18.70 -8.35
CA LYS A 60 -39.62 -19.25 -7.81
C LYS A 60 -38.41 -18.96 -8.71
N ARG A 61 -38.54 -19.13 -10.04
CA ARG A 61 -37.48 -18.80 -11.01
C ARG A 61 -37.19 -17.29 -11.05
N ILE A 62 -38.21 -16.44 -10.93
CA ILE A 62 -38.04 -14.98 -10.80
C ILE A 62 -37.23 -14.60 -9.56
N LYS A 63 -37.60 -15.15 -8.39
CA LYS A 63 -36.90 -14.89 -7.13
C LYS A 63 -35.45 -15.34 -7.17
N SER A 64 -35.19 -16.55 -7.69
CA SER A 64 -33.83 -17.10 -7.84
C SER A 64 -32.96 -16.25 -8.77
N ARG A 65 -33.49 -15.81 -9.92
CA ARG A 65 -32.74 -14.95 -10.86
C ARG A 65 -32.41 -13.58 -10.29
N ARG A 66 -33.34 -12.97 -9.55
CA ARG A 66 -33.09 -11.70 -8.86
C ARG A 66 -32.02 -11.85 -7.76
N MET A 67 -32.06 -12.97 -7.02
CA MET A 67 -31.03 -13.28 -6.03
C MET A 67 -29.65 -13.47 -6.68
N LEU A 68 -29.58 -14.22 -7.78
CA LEU A 68 -28.35 -14.41 -8.56
C LEU A 68 -27.82 -13.09 -9.13
N ALA A 69 -28.68 -12.27 -9.73
CA ALA A 69 -28.30 -10.96 -10.26
C ALA A 69 -27.79 -10.02 -9.14
N GLY A 70 -28.46 -10.02 -7.99
CA GLY A 70 -27.99 -9.29 -6.81
C GLY A 70 -26.61 -9.77 -6.33
N LEU A 71 -26.39 -11.08 -6.30
CA LEU A 71 -25.10 -11.67 -5.92
C LEU A 71 -24.00 -11.32 -6.92
N MET A 72 -24.30 -11.31 -8.23
CA MET A 72 -23.35 -10.88 -9.26
C MET A 72 -22.96 -9.41 -9.11
N VAL A 73 -23.92 -8.52 -8.81
CA VAL A 73 -23.62 -7.10 -8.52
C VAL A 73 -22.73 -6.97 -7.29
N LEU A 74 -23.01 -7.71 -6.21
CA LEU A 74 -22.15 -7.73 -5.03
C LEU A 74 -20.75 -8.25 -5.34
N ALA A 75 -20.62 -9.30 -6.13
CA ALA A 75 -19.33 -9.83 -6.57
C ALA A 75 -18.55 -8.83 -7.43
N ALA A 76 -19.22 -8.09 -8.32
CA ALA A 76 -18.61 -7.02 -9.12
C ALA A 76 -18.09 -5.89 -8.22
N LEU A 77 -18.89 -5.45 -7.24
CA LEU A 77 -18.47 -4.44 -6.26
C LEU A 77 -17.28 -4.92 -5.42
N ALA A 78 -17.27 -6.20 -5.01
CA ALA A 78 -16.14 -6.79 -4.29
C ALA A 78 -14.87 -6.85 -5.15
N LEU A 79 -14.98 -7.20 -6.44
CA LEU A 79 -13.85 -7.22 -7.38
C LEU A 79 -13.26 -5.83 -7.60
N VAL A 80 -14.09 -4.81 -7.81
CA VAL A 80 -13.64 -3.41 -7.89
C VAL A 80 -12.99 -2.99 -6.57
N GLY A 81 -13.63 -3.30 -5.45
CA GLY A 81 -13.12 -3.06 -4.10
C GLY A 81 -11.72 -3.61 -3.88
N PHE A 82 -11.53 -4.88 -4.19
CA PHE A 82 -10.25 -5.56 -4.04
C PHE A 82 -9.15 -4.92 -4.89
N ASN A 83 -9.42 -4.63 -6.16
CA ASN A 83 -8.42 -4.06 -7.06
C ASN A 83 -8.06 -2.61 -6.73
N VAL A 84 -9.04 -1.78 -6.37
CA VAL A 84 -8.76 -0.41 -5.93
C VAL A 84 -7.95 -0.42 -4.63
N SER A 85 -8.23 -1.34 -3.70
CA SER A 85 -7.44 -1.47 -2.47
C SER A 85 -5.98 -1.81 -2.75
N LEU A 86 -5.72 -2.76 -3.66
CA LEU A 86 -4.36 -3.17 -3.99
C LEU A 86 -3.60 -2.09 -4.77
N ASN A 87 -4.25 -1.43 -5.74
CA ASN A 87 -3.64 -0.29 -6.44
C ASN A 87 -3.33 0.87 -5.51
N ARG A 88 -4.23 1.17 -4.57
CA ARG A 88 -4.00 2.18 -3.54
C ARG A 88 -2.76 1.85 -2.72
N GLU A 89 -2.61 0.58 -2.33
CA GLU A 89 -1.50 0.15 -1.48
C GLU A 89 -0.18 0.18 -2.24
N SER A 90 -0.14 -0.32 -3.47
CA SER A 90 1.05 -0.29 -4.33
C SER A 90 1.50 1.15 -4.66
N ASN A 91 0.58 1.98 -5.17
CA ASN A 91 0.89 3.39 -5.46
C ASN A 91 1.25 4.17 -4.20
N GLY A 92 0.60 3.84 -3.07
CA GLY A 92 0.89 4.43 -1.77
C GLY A 92 2.31 4.10 -1.32
N CYS A 93 2.74 2.84 -1.40
CA CYS A 93 4.12 2.46 -1.10
C CYS A 93 5.13 3.18 -1.99
N TYR A 94 4.87 3.29 -3.29
CA TYR A 94 5.76 3.99 -4.22
C TYR A 94 5.94 5.46 -3.82
N GLN A 95 4.83 6.16 -3.55
CA GLN A 95 4.86 7.56 -3.10
C GLN A 95 5.58 7.71 -1.74
N VAL A 96 5.35 6.77 -0.82
CA VAL A 96 6.04 6.74 0.47
C VAL A 96 7.55 6.52 0.27
N ALA A 97 7.93 5.58 -0.58
CA ALA A 97 9.33 5.26 -0.87
C ALA A 97 10.06 6.45 -1.48
N GLN A 98 9.44 7.13 -2.44
CA GLN A 98 9.98 8.36 -3.01
C GLN A 98 10.06 9.49 -1.99
N ALA A 99 9.09 9.60 -1.08
CA ALA A 99 9.14 10.58 0.01
C ALA A 99 10.33 10.32 0.96
N TRP A 100 10.75 9.07 1.10
CA TRP A 100 11.96 8.66 1.82
C TRP A 100 13.25 8.75 0.97
N GLY A 101 13.17 9.11 -0.31
CA GLY A 101 14.33 9.29 -1.19
C GLY A 101 14.75 8.08 -2.02
N ALA A 102 13.93 7.03 -2.12
CA ALA A 102 14.21 5.88 -2.99
C ALA A 102 14.26 6.28 -4.49
N GLY A 103 15.24 5.74 -5.21
CA GLY A 103 15.42 5.92 -6.65
C GLY A 103 14.44 5.12 -7.53
N ASP A 104 14.37 5.53 -8.80
CA ASP A 104 13.55 4.89 -9.83
C ASP A 104 14.37 3.83 -10.59
N SER A 105 13.93 2.57 -10.56
CA SER A 105 14.49 1.46 -11.32
C SER A 105 13.40 0.60 -11.95
N GLU A 106 13.75 -0.21 -12.94
CA GLU A 106 12.77 -1.06 -13.64
C GLU A 106 12.17 -2.12 -12.69
N GLU A 107 13.00 -2.67 -11.80
CA GLU A 107 12.56 -3.57 -10.74
C GLU A 107 11.69 -2.85 -9.70
N SER A 108 12.06 -1.63 -9.31
CA SER A 108 11.33 -0.85 -8.29
C SER A 108 9.95 -0.39 -8.77
N ARG A 109 9.79 -0.12 -10.06
CA ARG A 109 8.49 0.17 -10.69
C ARG A 109 7.55 -1.03 -10.72
N SER A 110 8.09 -2.25 -10.67
CA SER A 110 7.28 -3.46 -10.74
C SER A 110 6.69 -3.87 -9.38
N ASP A 111 7.41 -3.62 -8.27
CA ASP A 111 6.93 -3.89 -6.91
C ASP A 111 7.58 -2.94 -5.88
N PRO A 112 7.04 -1.73 -5.71
CA PRO A 112 7.67 -0.69 -4.92
C PRO A 112 7.66 -0.98 -3.42
N CYS A 113 6.66 -1.73 -2.90
CA CYS A 113 6.60 -2.03 -1.46
C CYS A 113 7.71 -2.99 -1.02
N ILE A 114 8.21 -3.86 -1.91
CA ILE A 114 9.21 -4.89 -1.57
C ILE A 114 10.59 -4.50 -2.04
N HIS A 115 10.71 -3.88 -3.20
CA HIS A 115 12.00 -3.50 -3.75
C HIS A 115 12.47 -2.12 -3.27
N MET A 116 11.56 -1.21 -2.87
CA MET A 116 11.96 0.14 -2.45
C MET A 116 11.91 0.36 -0.95
N LEU A 117 11.19 -0.46 -0.18
CA LEU A 117 11.01 -0.25 1.25
C LEU A 117 11.11 -1.58 2.02
N TYR A 118 12.03 -1.64 2.96
CA TYR A 118 12.12 -2.76 3.90
C TYR A 118 12.49 -2.27 5.29
N GLY A 119 12.11 -3.02 6.33
CA GLY A 119 12.56 -2.74 7.68
C GLY A 119 14.01 -3.20 7.86
N SER A 120 14.77 -2.47 8.67
CA SER A 120 16.16 -2.81 8.98
C SER A 120 16.28 -4.23 9.55
N PHE A 121 17.18 -5.03 8.99
CA PHE A 121 17.46 -6.40 9.42
C PHE A 121 18.31 -6.46 10.69
N ILE A 122 19.00 -5.37 11.04
CA ILE A 122 20.00 -5.35 12.11
C ILE A 122 19.79 -4.11 12.96
N GLY A 123 19.36 -4.34 14.20
CA GLY A 123 19.26 -3.32 15.24
C GLY A 123 18.21 -2.23 15.00
N ASP A 124 17.96 -1.46 16.04
CA ASP A 124 17.20 -0.20 16.00
C ASP A 124 18.13 1.01 15.84
N GLY A 125 19.42 0.80 15.54
CA GLY A 125 20.40 1.88 15.47
C GLY A 125 20.73 2.54 16.81
N SER A 126 20.24 2.02 17.95
CA SER A 126 20.62 2.55 19.25
C SER A 126 22.10 2.27 19.55
N GLY A 127 22.84 3.30 19.94
CA GLY A 127 24.27 3.18 20.25
C GLY A 127 24.98 4.53 20.23
N ASP A 128 26.20 4.55 20.73
CA ASP A 128 27.05 5.74 20.71
C ASP A 128 27.62 5.99 19.30
N VAL A 129 27.90 7.26 18.99
CA VAL A 129 28.59 7.68 17.76
C VAL A 129 30.08 7.48 17.96
N THR A 130 30.73 6.79 17.03
CA THR A 130 32.15 6.41 17.13
C THR A 130 33.03 7.17 16.13
N GLU A 131 32.47 7.64 15.03
CA GLU A 131 33.18 8.39 14.00
C GLU A 131 33.36 9.86 14.38
N GLU A 132 34.52 10.43 14.01
CA GLU A 132 34.85 11.83 14.30
C GLU A 132 34.04 12.81 13.42
N ASN A 133 33.71 12.40 12.20
CA ASN A 133 32.97 13.20 11.22
C ASN A 133 31.75 12.41 10.72
N PRO A 134 30.74 12.22 11.59
CA PRO A 134 29.53 11.51 11.21
C PRO A 134 28.76 12.33 10.17
N GLN A 135 27.90 11.66 9.42
CA GLN A 135 27.12 12.29 8.34
C GLN A 135 25.66 12.48 8.70
N PRO A 136 25.00 13.45 8.05
CA PRO A 136 23.63 13.76 8.40
C PRO A 136 22.63 12.73 7.87
N VAL A 137 21.71 12.31 8.75
CA VAL A 137 20.45 11.68 8.36
C VAL A 137 19.40 12.78 8.20
N THR A 138 18.67 12.78 7.10
CA THR A 138 17.90 13.96 6.68
C THR A 138 16.44 13.92 7.07
N GLN A 139 15.83 12.73 7.19
CA GLN A 139 14.39 12.57 7.29
C GLN A 139 13.98 11.65 8.43
N TYR A 140 12.84 11.96 9.05
CA TYR A 140 12.20 11.12 10.05
C TYR A 140 10.69 11.24 9.99
N GLN A 141 9.99 10.26 10.55
CA GLN A 141 8.55 10.30 10.77
C GLN A 141 8.28 10.00 12.24
N VAL A 142 7.46 10.83 12.87
CA VAL A 142 6.91 10.52 14.21
C VAL A 142 5.67 9.67 14.02
N VAL A 143 5.51 8.64 14.86
CA VAL A 143 4.31 7.80 14.85
C VAL A 143 3.44 8.14 16.04
N GLU A 144 2.40 8.94 15.78
CA GLU A 144 1.49 9.47 16.81
C GLU A 144 0.12 8.79 16.70
N GLY A 145 -0.21 7.94 17.68
CA GLY A 145 -1.53 7.29 17.79
C GLY A 145 -1.81 6.27 16.69
N ASN A 146 -2.15 6.72 15.48
CA ASN A 146 -2.45 5.86 14.34
C ASN A 146 -1.19 5.60 13.52
N LYS A 147 -0.79 4.32 13.48
CA LYS A 147 0.43 3.88 12.79
C LYS A 147 0.30 4.03 11.27
N PRO A 148 1.35 4.46 10.55
CA PRO A 148 1.31 4.62 9.10
C PRO A 148 0.95 3.30 8.41
N LYS A 149 -0.01 3.37 7.50
CA LYS A 149 -0.59 2.15 6.90
C LYS A 149 0.38 1.41 5.99
N TYR A 150 1.45 2.05 5.52
CA TYR A 150 2.41 1.43 4.60
C TYR A 150 3.33 0.42 5.33
N LEU A 151 3.58 0.63 6.64
CA LEU A 151 4.43 -0.25 7.46
C LEU A 151 3.92 -1.70 7.55
N ARG A 152 2.67 -1.96 7.17
CA ARG A 152 2.12 -3.33 7.12
C ARG A 152 2.52 -4.15 5.91
N TRP A 153 3.08 -3.51 4.91
CA TRP A 153 3.37 -4.12 3.62
C TRP A 153 4.86 -4.26 3.35
N ILE A 154 5.71 -3.60 4.14
CA ILE A 154 7.16 -3.68 3.96
C ILE A 154 7.69 -5.05 4.39
N GLN A 155 8.73 -5.51 3.71
CA GLN A 155 9.46 -6.70 4.12
C GLN A 155 10.16 -6.43 5.46
N ASN A 156 10.27 -7.46 6.30
CA ASN A 156 10.90 -7.36 7.63
C ASN A 156 10.28 -6.24 8.49
N ARG A 157 8.94 -6.21 8.56
CA ARG A 157 8.20 -5.18 9.29
C ARG A 157 8.65 -5.09 10.76
N PRO A 158 8.76 -3.88 11.32
CA PRO A 158 8.97 -3.70 12.74
C PRO A 158 7.76 -4.20 13.56
N SER A 159 8.01 -4.51 14.84
CA SER A 159 6.94 -4.76 15.81
C SER A 159 6.09 -3.50 15.92
N TYR A 160 4.78 -3.60 15.68
CA TYR A 160 3.91 -2.43 15.70
C TYR A 160 3.89 -1.73 17.06
N ASP A 161 4.00 -2.48 18.16
CA ASP A 161 3.75 -1.96 19.51
C ASP A 161 4.97 -1.28 20.14
N ASP A 162 6.09 -1.26 19.42
CA ASP A 162 7.40 -0.85 19.92
C ASP A 162 8.02 0.27 19.07
N LEU A 163 7.23 1.14 18.45
CA LEU A 163 7.74 2.19 17.57
C LEU A 163 7.14 3.57 17.88
N ASP A 164 8.02 4.53 18.17
CA ASP A 164 7.68 5.94 18.39
C ASP A 164 8.17 6.81 17.23
N LEU A 165 9.30 6.43 16.63
CA LEU A 165 9.97 7.16 15.57
C LEU A 165 10.39 6.18 14.47
N VAL A 166 10.28 6.65 13.24
CA VAL A 166 10.73 5.94 12.04
C VAL A 166 11.76 6.79 11.32
N ILE A 167 12.89 6.18 10.95
CA ILE A 167 13.95 6.82 10.18
C ILE A 167 14.15 6.03 8.90
N GLY A 168 13.99 6.70 7.76
CA GLY A 168 14.28 6.12 6.45
C GLY A 168 15.66 6.51 5.98
N VAL A 169 16.43 5.52 5.55
CA VAL A 169 17.79 5.67 5.05
C VAL A 169 17.99 4.81 3.82
N VAL A 170 18.94 5.18 2.96
CA VAL A 170 19.26 4.33 1.81
C VAL A 170 19.73 2.97 2.31
N GLY A 171 19.21 1.93 1.66
CA GLY A 171 19.31 0.54 2.08
C GLY A 171 20.67 0.09 2.60
N THR A 172 21.73 0.39 1.84
CA THR A 172 23.10 -0.05 2.12
C THR A 172 23.71 0.56 3.38
N CYS A 173 23.22 1.71 3.84
CA CYS A 173 23.82 2.47 4.95
C CYS A 173 23.04 2.30 6.27
N SER A 174 22.03 1.44 6.29
CA SER A 174 21.16 1.30 7.45
C SER A 174 21.87 0.77 8.69
N LEU A 175 22.99 0.09 8.49
CA LEU A 175 23.84 -0.46 9.57
C LEU A 175 24.66 0.62 10.28
N ASP A 176 24.95 1.70 9.57
CA ASP A 176 25.78 2.80 10.06
C ASP A 176 24.94 3.84 10.79
N VAL A 177 23.61 3.73 10.77
CA VAL A 177 22.75 4.67 11.49
C VAL A 177 22.91 4.51 12.99
N LYS A 178 23.21 5.61 13.68
CA LYS A 178 23.18 5.73 15.13
C LYS A 178 22.14 6.73 15.58
N VAL A 179 21.33 6.30 16.56
CA VAL A 179 20.33 7.14 17.22
C VAL A 179 20.69 7.24 18.70
N VAL A 180 20.98 8.47 19.12
CA VAL A 180 21.33 8.81 20.51
C VAL A 180 20.20 9.63 21.13
N GLU A 181 19.65 9.12 22.23
CA GLU A 181 18.65 9.83 23.02
C GLU A 181 19.32 10.63 24.14
N TYR A 182 19.33 11.95 24.00
CA TYR A 182 19.65 12.88 25.08
C TYR A 182 18.37 13.30 25.81
N ASP A 183 18.53 13.94 26.98
CA ASP A 183 17.39 14.43 27.76
C ASP A 183 16.64 15.55 27.04
N GLU A 184 17.34 16.40 26.30
CA GLU A 184 16.78 17.55 25.58
C GLU A 184 16.54 17.32 24.09
N LYS A 185 17.15 16.31 23.46
CA LYS A 185 17.08 16.09 21.99
C LYS A 185 17.29 14.62 21.62
N ILE A 186 16.91 14.25 20.40
CA ILE A 186 17.24 12.96 19.80
C ILE A 186 18.13 13.23 18.59
N MET A 187 19.31 12.64 18.56
CA MET A 187 20.26 12.81 17.47
C MET A 187 20.31 11.55 16.60
N ALA A 188 20.18 11.71 15.29
CA ALA A 188 20.37 10.62 14.33
C ALA A 188 21.41 10.98 13.27
N VAL A 189 22.38 10.10 13.08
CA VAL A 189 23.51 10.29 12.17
C VAL A 189 23.87 8.97 11.47
N TYR A 190 24.54 9.05 10.33
CA TYR A 190 25.33 7.93 9.84
C TYR A 190 26.71 8.01 10.48
N ASP A 191 27.04 7.00 11.27
CA ASP A 191 28.32 6.77 11.92
C ASP A 191 29.29 6.13 10.92
N ALA A 192 29.49 6.84 9.80
CA ALA A 192 30.39 6.47 8.73
C ALA A 192 31.02 7.73 8.11
N THR A 193 32.29 7.62 7.74
CA THR A 193 33.03 8.70 7.08
C THR A 193 32.76 8.79 5.58
N GLU A 194 32.49 7.66 4.92
CA GLU A 194 32.20 7.60 3.49
C GLU A 194 30.74 7.99 3.21
N PRO A 195 30.46 8.85 2.21
CA PRO A 195 29.11 9.31 1.93
C PRO A 195 28.19 8.15 1.58
N CYS A 196 27.06 8.08 2.26
CA CYS A 196 26.02 7.12 1.90
C CYS A 196 25.58 7.37 0.45
N GLN A 197 25.82 6.39 -0.42
CA GLN A 197 25.47 6.51 -1.83
C GLN A 197 23.95 6.45 -2.00
N PRO A 198 23.38 7.17 -2.99
CA PRO A 198 21.97 7.03 -3.31
C PRO A 198 21.68 5.60 -3.79
N GLY A 199 20.48 5.11 -3.48
CA GLY A 199 20.03 3.77 -3.86
C GLY A 199 18.58 3.78 -4.30
N ASP A 200 18.17 2.67 -4.91
CA ASP A 200 16.79 2.46 -5.38
C ASP A 200 15.85 2.01 -4.24
N ASP A 201 16.43 1.78 -3.07
CA ASP A 201 15.79 1.18 -1.91
C ASP A 201 16.09 1.94 -0.61
N VAL A 202 15.11 1.91 0.28
CA VAL A 202 15.14 2.54 1.59
C VAL A 202 14.94 1.47 2.65
N SER A 203 15.86 1.45 3.61
CA SER A 203 15.72 0.73 4.86
C SER A 203 15.05 1.63 5.90
N ILE A 204 14.08 1.07 6.60
CA ILE A 204 13.28 1.73 7.61
C ILE A 204 13.73 1.23 8.98
N LEU A 205 14.38 2.11 9.75
CA LEU A 205 14.72 1.87 11.15
C LEU A 205 13.55 2.28 12.04
N SER A 206 13.15 1.38 12.93
CA SER A 206 12.09 1.64 13.90
C SER A 206 12.69 1.82 15.27
N ILE A 207 12.47 3.00 15.84
CA ILE A 207 13.07 3.41 17.10
C ILE A 207 11.97 3.41 18.16
N LYS A 208 12.23 2.66 19.23
CA LYS A 208 11.49 2.78 20.48
C LYS A 208 12.20 3.78 21.37
N LEU A 209 11.55 4.88 21.72
CA LEU A 209 12.17 5.88 22.57
C LEU A 209 12.08 5.46 24.03
N LYS A 210 13.16 5.69 24.78
CA LYS A 210 13.20 5.48 26.24
C LYS A 210 12.23 6.40 26.98
N LYS A 211 12.01 7.60 26.44
CA LYS A 211 11.07 8.62 26.93
C LYS A 211 10.16 9.05 25.78
N PRO A 212 8.92 9.51 26.05
CA PRO A 212 8.06 10.10 25.01
C PRO A 212 8.79 11.25 24.28
N LEU A 213 8.58 11.40 22.97
CA LEU A 213 9.26 12.46 22.18
C LEU A 213 9.07 13.84 22.83
N GLY A 214 7.83 14.20 23.19
CA GLY A 214 7.51 15.48 23.80
C GLY A 214 7.93 16.64 22.90
N ASP A 215 8.54 17.66 23.50
CA ASP A 215 9.06 18.84 22.78
C ASP A 215 10.51 18.67 22.31
N ARG A 216 11.11 17.47 22.47
CA ARG A 216 12.51 17.22 22.09
C ARG A 216 12.64 17.27 20.56
N PRO A 217 13.54 18.12 20.01
CA PRO A 217 13.81 18.11 18.59
C PRO A 217 14.53 16.83 18.18
N VAL A 218 14.23 16.38 16.95
CA VAL A 218 15.01 15.33 16.28
C VAL A 218 16.00 16.03 15.36
N VAL A 219 17.28 15.84 15.63
CA VAL A 219 18.39 16.56 15.00
C VAL A 219 19.38 15.60 14.38
N THR A 220 20.21 16.15 13.51
CA THR A 220 21.35 15.46 12.91
C THR A 220 22.66 16.05 13.42
N VAL A 221 23.76 15.87 12.68
CA VAL A 221 25.10 16.43 12.98
C VAL A 221 25.00 17.95 13.17
N ASP A 222 25.76 18.47 14.14
CA ASP A 222 25.79 19.89 14.52
C ASP A 222 24.43 20.47 14.97
N ASP A 223 23.54 19.66 15.56
CA ASP A 223 22.22 20.09 16.03
C ASP A 223 21.30 20.65 14.93
N LYS A 224 21.55 20.27 13.68
CA LYS A 224 20.69 20.65 12.57
C LYS A 224 19.36 19.90 12.64
N PRO A 225 18.21 20.57 12.46
CA PRO A 225 16.92 19.90 12.51
C PRO A 225 16.76 18.93 11.34
N MET A 226 16.26 17.73 11.62
CA MET A 226 15.85 16.79 10.58
C MET A 226 14.50 17.19 9.99
N GLN A 227 14.21 16.73 8.77
CA GLN A 227 12.92 16.95 8.12
C GLN A 227 11.89 15.92 8.59
N LYS A 228 10.86 16.38 9.31
CA LYS A 228 9.68 15.54 9.60
C LYS A 228 8.90 15.30 8.31
N ILE A 229 8.71 14.04 7.95
CA ILE A 229 7.80 13.63 6.88
C ILE A 229 6.58 12.93 7.47
N ASN A 230 5.47 12.97 6.73
CA ASN A 230 4.27 12.20 7.07
C ASN A 230 3.72 11.48 5.82
N PRO A 231 4.41 10.44 5.35
CA PRO A 231 3.98 9.70 4.19
C PRO A 231 2.83 8.76 4.58
N ASP A 232 1.61 9.25 4.45
CA ASP A 232 0.40 8.44 4.63
C ASP A 232 -0.18 8.03 3.28
N MET A 233 -0.75 6.83 3.21
CA MET A 233 -1.40 6.37 1.99
C MET A 233 -2.74 7.08 1.78
N ASP A 234 -2.90 7.71 0.60
CA ASP A 234 -4.12 8.38 0.13
C ASP A 234 -5.39 7.64 0.51
N SER A 235 -6.46 8.36 0.86
CA SER A 235 -7.75 7.76 1.22
C SER A 235 -8.45 7.09 0.02
N TRP A 236 -9.36 6.14 0.28
CA TRP A 236 -10.16 5.46 -0.75
C TRP A 236 -10.90 6.45 -1.68
N PRO A 237 -11.59 7.48 -1.15
CA PRO A 237 -12.18 8.54 -1.99
C PRO A 237 -11.15 9.29 -2.84
N THR A 238 -9.97 9.58 -2.30
CA THR A 238 -8.89 10.28 -3.02
C THR A 238 -8.41 9.45 -4.22
N VAL A 239 -8.23 8.14 -4.04
CA VAL A 239 -7.78 7.24 -5.12
C VAL A 239 -8.84 7.11 -6.20
N LEU A 240 -10.10 6.91 -5.83
CA LEU A 240 -11.20 6.87 -6.81
C LEU A 240 -11.30 8.16 -7.62
N LYS A 241 -11.16 9.31 -6.97
CA LYS A 241 -11.16 10.60 -7.65
C LYS A 241 -10.04 10.68 -8.69
N LYS A 242 -8.81 10.32 -8.31
CA LYS A 242 -7.64 10.31 -9.22
C LYS A 242 -7.85 9.38 -10.42
N LEU A 243 -8.43 8.20 -10.20
CA LEU A 243 -8.76 7.25 -11.27
C LEU A 243 -9.80 7.82 -12.27
N VAL A 244 -10.80 8.54 -11.76
CA VAL A 244 -11.84 9.16 -12.61
C VAL A 244 -11.31 10.39 -13.36
N THR A 245 -10.40 11.15 -12.75
CA THR A 245 -9.85 12.37 -13.34
C THR A 245 -8.62 12.14 -14.22
N GLY A 246 -8.12 10.90 -14.32
CA GLY A 246 -6.91 10.57 -15.07
C GLY A 246 -5.66 11.26 -14.51
N GLY A 247 -5.59 11.37 -13.18
CA GLY A 247 -4.60 12.17 -12.46
C GLY A 247 -3.16 11.92 -12.86
#